data_AF-A0A669Q197-F1
#
_entry.id   AF-A0A669Q197-F1
#
_cell.length_a   1.000
_cell.length_b   1.000
_cell.length_c   1.000
_cell.angle_alpha   90.00
_cell.angle_beta   90.00
_cell.angle_gamma   90.00
#
_symmetry.space_group_name_H-M   'P 1'
#
loop_
_entity.id
_entity.type
_entity.pdbx_description
1 polymer ?
#
loop_
_entity_poly.entity_id
_entity_poly.type
_entity_poly.pdbx_seq_one_letter_code
_entity_poly.pdbx_strand_id
1 'polypeptide(L)'
;MSHAFFRSIFRVLPLLLVLSPVNSSSCTMGNKTTEIRVKYENILSHDIEELVNISAEYRDRCCKNKRHEHNKVFFCNDTQEIESLQSMACNMLKFFNKQKINKEFRRKAALVSCGTLQVLQCKCGRHKKEKVCMQVNAPNNEDTETVEQLKKKCNQEFCELKENISSLRSCWNKFEKIISR
;
A
#
# COMPACT_ATOMS: atom_id res chain seq x y z
N MET A 1 -1.40 7.91 -68.10
CA MET A 1 -1.23 6.57 -67.49
C MET A 1 0.13 6.52 -66.81
N SER A 2 0.16 6.66 -65.49
CA SER A 2 1.36 6.42 -64.68
C SER A 2 0.91 5.83 -63.34
N HIS A 3 0.94 4.50 -63.24
CA HIS A 3 0.67 3.75 -62.03
C HIS A 3 1.80 3.98 -61.03
N ALA A 4 1.54 4.66 -59.91
CA ALA A 4 2.47 4.67 -58.78
C ALA A 4 2.22 3.39 -57.94
N PHE A 5 3.07 2.39 -58.17
CA PHE A 5 3.19 1.22 -57.30
C PHE A 5 3.86 1.63 -55.98
N PHE A 6 3.10 1.72 -54.89
CA PHE A 6 3.66 1.63 -53.54
C PHE A 6 3.65 0.17 -53.10
N ARG A 7 4.72 -0.56 -53.42
CA ARG A 7 5.09 -1.80 -52.74
C ARG A 7 6.51 -1.63 -52.18
N SER A 8 6.61 -1.34 -50.89
CA SER A 8 7.84 -1.60 -50.14
C SER A 8 7.51 -2.47 -48.95
N ILE A 9 8.08 -3.66 -49.00
CA ILE A 9 8.02 -4.74 -48.04
C ILE A 9 9.08 -4.42 -46.99
N PHE A 10 8.67 -3.91 -45.83
CA PHE A 10 9.42 -4.12 -44.59
C PHE A 10 8.48 -4.67 -43.55
N ARG A 11 8.36 -6.00 -43.61
CA ARG A 11 7.63 -6.89 -42.72
C ARG A 11 8.45 -7.12 -41.44
N VAL A 12 8.90 -6.05 -40.80
CA VAL A 12 9.55 -6.12 -39.48
C VAL A 12 8.85 -5.11 -38.61
N LEU A 13 7.92 -5.62 -37.81
CA LEU A 13 7.38 -4.89 -36.67
C LEU A 13 8.60 -4.42 -35.87
N PRO A 14 8.83 -3.11 -35.66
CA PRO A 14 9.83 -2.71 -34.69
C PRO A 14 9.31 -3.26 -33.37
N LEU A 15 10.00 -4.29 -32.84
CA LEU A 15 9.91 -4.64 -31.44
C LEU A 15 10.39 -3.40 -30.69
N LEU A 16 9.46 -2.47 -30.45
CA LEU A 16 9.60 -1.46 -29.42
C LEU A 16 9.68 -2.25 -28.12
N LEU A 17 10.89 -2.69 -27.78
CA LEU A 17 11.30 -2.94 -26.41
C LEU A 17 11.20 -1.59 -25.71
N VAL A 18 9.96 -1.23 -25.37
CA VAL A 18 9.69 -0.29 -24.29
C VAL A 18 10.22 -1.03 -23.07
N LEU A 19 11.49 -0.81 -22.77
CA LEU A 19 12.01 -0.98 -21.43
C LEU A 19 11.15 -0.05 -20.58
N SER A 20 10.03 -0.57 -20.08
CA SER A 20 9.31 0.07 -18.98
C SER A 20 10.38 0.34 -17.95
N PRO A 21 10.52 1.58 -17.44
CA PRO A 21 11.52 1.87 -16.44
C PRO A 21 11.33 0.83 -15.34
N VAL A 22 12.32 -0.06 -15.21
CA VAL A 22 12.41 -1.00 -14.11
C VAL A 22 12.26 -0.12 -12.89
N ASN A 23 11.15 -0.29 -12.16
CA ASN A 23 10.71 0.56 -11.07
C ASN A 23 11.93 0.96 -10.23
N SER A 24 12.53 2.12 -10.50
CA SER A 24 13.41 2.73 -9.53
C SER A 24 12.49 3.05 -8.37
N SER A 25 12.79 2.49 -7.20
CA SER A 25 12.05 2.87 -6.01
C SER A 25 12.14 4.39 -5.90
N SER A 26 10.99 5.05 -5.97
CA SER A 26 10.90 6.52 -5.87
C SER A 26 11.14 7.01 -4.44
N CYS A 27 11.99 6.32 -3.69
CA CYS A 27 12.30 6.57 -2.30
C CYS A 27 13.62 7.32 -2.24
N THR A 28 13.61 8.55 -1.74
CA THR A 28 14.80 9.40 -1.68
C THR A 28 15.61 9.21 -0.40
N MET A 29 15.15 8.37 0.53
CA MET A 29 15.67 8.30 1.89
C MET A 29 17.06 7.65 2.02
N GLY A 30 17.53 6.88 1.02
CA GLY A 30 18.89 6.31 1.01
C GLY A 30 19.29 5.55 2.29
N ASN A 31 20.58 5.57 2.65
CA ASN A 31 21.15 4.93 3.86
C ASN A 31 20.90 5.71 5.17
N LYS A 32 19.87 6.56 5.26
CA LYS A 32 19.59 7.38 6.46
C LYS A 32 18.81 6.62 7.54
N THR A 33 19.34 5.46 7.94
CA THR A 33 18.68 4.52 8.86
C THR A 33 18.32 5.15 10.21
N THR A 34 19.17 6.01 10.77
CA THR A 34 18.89 6.72 12.04
C THR A 34 17.69 7.67 11.93
N GLU A 35 17.59 8.44 10.85
CA GLU A 35 16.47 9.38 10.64
C GLU A 35 15.15 8.62 10.46
N ILE A 36 15.20 7.52 9.71
CA ILE A 36 14.07 6.61 9.53
C ILE A 36 13.62 6.05 10.89
N ARG A 37 14.56 5.56 11.69
CA ARG A 37 14.27 4.98 13.01
C ARG A 37 13.55 5.98 13.92
N VAL A 38 14.10 7.18 14.06
CA VAL A 38 13.50 8.23 14.90
C VAL A 38 12.08 8.58 14.45
N LYS A 39 11.83 8.70 13.14
CA LYS A 39 10.48 8.96 12.62
C LYS A 39 9.54 7.77 12.82
N TYR A 40 10.04 6.55 12.64
CA TYR A 40 9.26 5.34 12.87
C TYR A 40 8.80 5.24 14.33
N GLU A 41 9.74 5.35 15.28
CA GLU A 41 9.47 5.23 16.72
C GLU A 41 8.50 6.31 17.21
N ASN A 42 8.70 7.58 16.80
CA ASN A 42 7.93 8.70 17.33
C ASN A 42 6.62 9.00 16.61
N ILE A 43 6.47 8.55 15.36
CA ILE A 43 5.32 8.93 14.52
C ILE A 43 4.49 7.70 14.13
N LEU A 44 5.13 6.65 13.65
CA LEU A 44 4.44 5.59 12.90
C LEU A 44 4.15 4.33 13.72
N SER A 45 5.02 3.98 14.69
CA SER A 45 4.92 2.74 15.46
C SER A 45 3.57 2.61 16.17
N HIS A 46 3.17 3.67 16.89
CA HIS A 46 1.88 3.73 17.60
C HIS A 46 0.69 3.59 16.63
N ASP A 47 0.73 4.29 15.49
CA ASP A 47 -0.35 4.21 14.49
C ASP A 47 -0.51 2.81 13.89
N ILE A 48 0.59 2.08 13.70
CA ILE A 48 0.58 0.68 13.25
C ILE A 48 -0.06 -0.21 14.32
N GLU A 49 0.31 -0.03 15.59
CA GLU A 49 -0.25 -0.81 16.70
C GLU A 49 -1.75 -0.60 16.83
N GLU A 50 -2.21 0.65 16.80
CA GLU A 50 -3.63 0.97 16.87
C GLU A 50 -4.41 0.38 15.68
N LEU A 51 -3.85 0.47 14.46
CA LEU A 51 -4.45 -0.14 13.27
C LEU A 51 -4.59 -1.67 13.41
N VAL A 52 -3.59 -2.33 13.99
CA VAL A 52 -3.62 -3.76 14.26
C VAL A 52 -4.70 -4.10 15.28
N ASN A 53 -4.83 -3.30 16.35
CA ASN A 53 -5.84 -3.50 17.38
C ASN A 53 -7.25 -3.39 16.81
N ILE A 54 -7.54 -2.31 16.06
CA ILE A 54 -8.80 -2.15 15.33
C ILE A 54 -9.05 -3.38 14.43
N SER A 55 -8.03 -3.86 13.72
CA SER A 55 -8.17 -5.03 12.85
C SER A 55 -8.54 -6.33 13.59
N ALA A 56 -8.11 -6.47 14.85
CA ALA A 56 -8.34 -7.64 15.68
C ALA A 56 -9.77 -7.67 16.28
N GLU A 57 -10.34 -6.50 16.58
CA GLU A 57 -11.70 -6.38 17.13
C GLU A 57 -12.79 -6.94 16.19
N TYR A 58 -12.55 -6.87 14.89
CA TYR A 58 -13.44 -7.44 13.89
C TYR A 58 -13.31 -8.97 13.81
N ARG A 59 -14.35 -9.70 14.28
CA ARG A 59 -14.38 -11.18 14.25
C ARG A 59 -14.30 -11.77 12.82
N ASP A 60 -13.25 -12.54 12.58
CA ASP A 60 -12.84 -13.21 11.32
C ASP A 60 -13.64 -14.47 10.92
N ARG A 61 -14.96 -14.54 11.17
CA ARG A 61 -15.71 -15.75 10.76
C ARG A 61 -15.62 -16.05 9.25
N CYS A 62 -15.15 -15.09 8.45
CA CYS A 62 -15.13 -15.16 7.01
C CYS A 62 -13.74 -15.11 6.34
N CYS A 63 -12.69 -14.73 7.06
CA CYS A 63 -11.31 -14.78 6.53
C CYS A 63 -10.74 -16.20 6.71
N LYS A 64 -11.47 -17.21 6.20
CA LYS A 64 -10.94 -18.56 6.08
C LYS A 64 -9.98 -18.58 4.90
N ASN A 65 -8.92 -19.38 5.02
CA ASN A 65 -7.91 -19.70 4.00
C ASN A 65 -8.56 -20.13 2.67
N LYS A 66 -9.13 -19.21 1.89
CA LYS A 66 -9.24 -19.44 0.47
C LYS A 66 -7.81 -19.40 -0.02
N ARG A 67 -7.34 -20.52 -0.59
CA ARG A 67 -6.15 -20.53 -1.44
C ARG A 67 -6.43 -19.51 -2.53
N HIS A 68 -6.02 -18.28 -2.28
CA HIS A 68 -6.11 -17.23 -3.27
C HIS A 68 -5.00 -17.53 -4.25
N GLU A 69 -5.32 -18.27 -5.31
CA GLU A 69 -4.40 -18.56 -6.42
C GLU A 69 -3.78 -17.27 -7.01
N HIS A 70 -4.33 -16.08 -6.65
CA HIS A 70 -3.90 -14.78 -7.15
C HIS A 70 -3.81 -13.65 -6.11
N ASN A 71 -3.97 -13.88 -4.80
CA ASN A 71 -3.68 -12.79 -3.84
C ASN A 71 -2.17 -12.67 -3.75
N LYS A 72 -1.67 -11.51 -4.19
CA LYS A 72 -0.29 -11.10 -3.94
C LYS A 72 -0.12 -10.91 -2.43
N VAL A 73 0.18 -11.98 -1.72
CA VAL A 73 0.70 -11.87 -0.35
C VAL A 73 1.99 -11.06 -0.47
N PHE A 74 1.99 -9.88 0.11
CA PHE A 74 3.18 -9.03 0.08
C PHE A 74 4.21 -9.67 1.00
N PHE A 75 5.26 -10.21 0.38
CA PHE A 75 6.43 -10.68 1.08
C PHE A 75 7.37 -9.50 1.34
N CYS A 76 7.93 -9.44 2.55
CA CYS A 76 8.99 -8.49 2.87
C CYS A 76 10.30 -9.09 2.38
N ASN A 77 10.84 -8.58 1.28
CA ASN A 77 12.16 -8.98 0.78
C ASN A 77 13.24 -8.41 1.71
N ASP A 78 14.03 -9.29 2.32
CA ASP A 78 15.09 -8.95 3.30
C ASP A 78 16.28 -8.18 2.68
N THR A 79 16.28 -7.98 1.35
CA THR A 79 17.27 -7.15 0.65
C THR A 79 16.67 -5.85 0.10
N GLN A 80 15.35 -5.70 0.19
CA GLN A 80 14.56 -4.62 -0.40
C GLN A 80 13.38 -4.25 0.52
N GLU A 81 13.62 -4.09 1.81
CA GLU A 81 12.58 -3.78 2.79
C GLU A 81 11.90 -2.46 2.50
N ILE A 82 12.67 -1.43 2.12
CA ILE A 82 12.11 -0.11 1.78
C ILE A 82 11.15 -0.22 0.59
N GLU A 83 11.52 -0.96 -0.45
CA GLU A 83 10.68 -1.16 -1.63
C GLU A 83 9.44 -2.02 -1.30
N SER A 84 9.62 -3.02 -0.43
CA SER A 84 8.54 -3.86 0.08
C SER A 84 7.53 -3.03 0.87
N LEU A 85 7.99 -2.20 1.80
CA LEU A 85 7.17 -1.30 2.61
C LEU A 85 6.45 -0.25 1.74
N GLN A 86 7.15 0.35 0.77
CA GLN A 86 6.55 1.25 -0.20
C GLN A 86 5.41 0.56 -0.97
N SER A 87 5.67 -0.64 -1.48
CA SER A 87 4.69 -1.42 -2.26
C SER A 87 3.46 -1.78 -1.41
N MET A 88 3.66 -2.23 -0.18
CA MET A 88 2.60 -2.54 0.79
C MET A 88 1.76 -1.30 1.12
N ALA A 89 2.39 -0.19 1.49
CA ALA A 89 1.71 1.07 1.79
C ALA A 89 0.92 1.58 0.58
N CYS A 90 1.54 1.59 -0.60
CA CYS A 90 0.85 1.96 -1.82
C CYS A 90 -0.33 1.03 -2.12
N ASN A 91 -0.23 -0.28 -1.87
CA ASN A 91 -1.34 -1.21 -2.09
C ASN A 91 -2.48 -0.94 -1.11
N MET A 92 -2.19 -0.69 0.17
CA MET A 92 -3.20 -0.39 1.19
C MET A 92 -4.04 0.85 0.87
N LEU A 93 -3.48 1.88 0.23
CA LEU A 93 -4.23 3.07 -0.19
C LEU A 93 -5.39 2.77 -1.16
N LYS A 94 -5.41 1.60 -1.82
CA LYS A 94 -6.55 1.21 -2.68
C LYS A 94 -7.85 0.98 -1.90
N PHE A 95 -7.75 0.69 -0.60
CA PHE A 95 -8.89 0.41 0.26
C PHE A 95 -9.57 1.67 0.77
N PHE A 96 -8.94 2.84 0.62
CA PHE A 96 -9.48 4.10 1.16
C PHE A 96 -10.90 4.42 0.65
N ASN A 97 -11.21 4.08 -0.61
CA ASN A 97 -12.54 4.34 -1.19
C ASN A 97 -13.49 3.13 -1.14
N LYS A 98 -13.12 2.05 -0.45
CA LYS A 98 -13.92 0.82 -0.38
C LYS A 98 -14.98 0.94 0.70
N GLN A 99 -16.18 1.36 0.30
CA GLN A 99 -17.32 1.59 1.21
C GLN A 99 -17.79 0.33 1.97
N LYS A 100 -17.40 -0.87 1.51
CA LYS A 100 -17.70 -2.12 2.23
C LYS A 100 -16.83 -2.31 3.48
N ILE A 101 -15.83 -1.46 3.68
CA ILE A 101 -14.95 -1.44 4.85
C ILE A 101 -15.34 -0.23 5.70
N ASN A 102 -15.34 -0.42 7.02
CA ASN A 102 -15.65 0.64 7.98
C ASN A 102 -14.79 1.90 7.71
N LYS A 103 -15.41 3.08 7.83
CA LYS A 103 -14.82 4.41 7.53
C LYS A 103 -13.60 4.73 8.38
N GLU A 104 -13.66 4.44 9.67
CA GLU A 104 -12.55 4.61 10.60
C GLU A 104 -11.40 3.66 10.24
N PHE A 105 -11.70 2.37 10.05
CA PHE A 105 -10.68 1.38 9.70
C PHE A 105 -9.96 1.70 8.38
N ARG A 106 -10.69 2.09 7.32
CA ARG A 106 -10.07 2.49 6.04
C ARG A 106 -9.29 3.79 6.15
N ARG A 107 -9.70 4.72 7.02
CA ARG A 107 -8.98 5.98 7.28
C ARG A 107 -7.67 5.71 8.03
N LYS A 108 -7.70 4.92 9.11
CA LYS A 108 -6.50 4.57 9.88
C LYS A 108 -5.51 3.78 9.03
N ALA A 109 -5.98 2.85 8.19
CA ALA A 109 -5.13 2.17 7.21
C ALA A 109 -4.45 3.14 6.23
N ALA A 110 -5.17 4.18 5.77
CA ALA A 110 -4.60 5.19 4.90
C ALA A 110 -3.60 6.11 5.64
N LEU A 111 -3.88 6.48 6.90
CA LEU A 111 -2.94 7.21 7.76
C LEU A 111 -1.61 6.47 7.87
N VAL A 112 -1.64 5.20 8.29
CA VAL A 112 -0.43 4.35 8.39
C VAL A 112 0.29 4.21 7.06
N SER A 113 -0.45 4.07 5.95
CA SER A 113 0.15 3.98 4.62
C SER A 113 0.87 5.27 4.23
N CYS A 114 0.26 6.42 4.47
CA CYS A 114 0.84 7.73 4.17
C CYS A 114 2.03 8.03 5.09
N GLY A 115 1.92 7.72 6.38
CA GLY A 115 3.01 7.83 7.34
C GLY A 115 4.21 6.95 6.95
N THR A 116 3.96 5.71 6.51
CA THR A 116 5.00 4.81 5.97
C THR A 116 5.74 5.46 4.80
N LEU A 117 4.99 5.98 3.82
CA LEU A 117 5.58 6.65 2.65
C LEU A 117 6.35 7.92 3.04
N GLN A 118 5.87 8.68 4.01
CA GLN A 118 6.52 9.89 4.49
C GLN A 118 7.82 9.60 5.26
N VAL A 119 7.80 8.60 6.16
CA VAL A 119 8.99 8.17 6.91
C VAL A 119 10.07 7.69 5.96
N LEU A 120 9.71 6.93 4.93
CA LEU A 120 10.63 6.39 3.93
C LEU A 120 10.90 7.35 2.75
N GLN A 121 10.33 8.56 2.77
CA GLN A 121 10.34 9.53 1.66
C GLN A 121 10.08 8.90 0.29
N CYS A 122 9.11 8.01 0.24
CA CYS A 122 8.68 7.29 -0.95
C CYS A 122 7.43 7.93 -1.56
N LYS A 123 7.26 7.76 -2.87
CA LYS A 123 6.01 8.08 -3.58
C LYS A 123 5.34 6.83 -4.12
N CYS A 124 4.05 6.91 -4.44
CA CYS A 124 3.39 5.87 -5.23
C CYS A 124 3.35 6.33 -6.69
N GLY A 125 3.72 5.46 -7.63
CA GLY A 125 3.70 5.78 -9.08
C GLY A 125 2.31 6.09 -9.67
N ARG A 126 1.24 6.12 -8.88
CA ARG A 126 -0.11 6.52 -9.32
C ARG A 126 -0.56 7.77 -8.57
N HIS A 127 -0.72 8.89 -9.27
CA HIS A 127 -1.21 10.18 -8.71
C HIS A 127 -2.49 10.06 -7.87
N LYS A 128 -3.37 9.09 -8.17
CA LYS A 128 -4.60 8.85 -7.37
C LYS A 128 -4.29 8.49 -5.91
N LYS A 129 -3.15 7.85 -5.62
CA LYS A 129 -2.76 7.46 -4.26
C LYS A 129 -2.18 8.63 -3.47
N GLU A 130 -1.46 9.53 -4.14
CA GLU A 130 -0.92 10.76 -3.53
C GLU A 130 -2.04 11.69 -3.05
N LYS A 131 -3.13 11.80 -3.83
CA LYS A 131 -4.33 12.55 -3.42
C LYS A 131 -5.00 12.00 -2.15
N VAL A 132 -4.88 10.70 -1.86
CA VAL A 132 -5.45 10.11 -0.64
C VAL A 132 -4.72 10.66 0.58
N CYS A 133 -3.38 10.74 0.56
CA CYS A 133 -2.61 11.27 1.69
C CYS A 133 -2.94 12.73 2.00
N MET A 134 -3.22 13.54 0.96
CA MET A 134 -3.70 14.92 1.16
C MET A 134 -5.08 14.99 1.82
N GLN A 135 -5.99 14.07 1.47
CA GLN A 135 -7.36 14.03 2.02
C GLN A 135 -7.40 13.55 3.47
N VAL A 136 -6.53 12.60 3.82
CA VAL A 136 -6.51 11.99 5.15
C VAL A 136 -5.97 12.96 6.21
N ASN A 137 -5.08 13.88 5.82
CA ASN A 137 -4.49 14.90 6.68
C ASN A 137 -5.40 16.12 6.91
N ALA A 138 -6.55 16.20 6.21
CA ALA A 138 -7.52 17.25 6.47
C ALA A 138 -8.23 16.97 7.82
N PRO A 139 -8.39 17.99 8.69
CA PRO A 139 -9.14 17.85 9.93
C PRO A 139 -10.56 17.40 9.59
N ASN A 140 -11.01 16.33 10.23
CA ASN A 140 -12.42 15.98 10.17
C ASN A 140 -13.20 16.93 11.05
N ASN A 141 -14.32 17.43 10.54
CA ASN A 141 -15.42 17.77 11.42
C ASN A 141 -15.87 16.46 12.07
N GLU A 142 -15.98 16.45 13.40
CA GLU A 142 -16.48 15.32 14.18
C GLU A 142 -17.93 15.03 13.80
N ASP A 143 -18.13 14.19 12.79
CA ASP A 143 -19.42 13.55 12.59
C ASP A 143 -19.52 12.43 13.64
N THR A 144 -20.27 12.67 14.71
CA THR A 144 -20.78 11.64 15.61
C THR A 144 -21.65 10.66 14.82
N GLU A 145 -21.03 9.70 14.15
CA GLU A 145 -21.72 8.58 13.52
C GLU A 145 -21.77 7.43 14.52
N THR A 146 -22.99 7.17 14.99
CA THR A 146 -23.38 5.99 15.77
C THR A 146 -22.74 4.72 15.23
N VAL A 147 -22.08 3.97 16.12
CA VAL A 147 -21.54 2.62 15.89
C VAL A 147 -22.70 1.67 15.62
N GLU A 148 -23.29 1.76 14.44
CA GLU A 148 -24.27 0.79 13.99
C GLU A 148 -23.49 -0.43 13.52
N GLN A 149 -23.53 -1.47 14.35
CA GLN A 149 -22.97 -2.78 14.07
C GLN A 149 -23.65 -3.36 12.83
N LEU A 150 -23.14 -3.01 11.65
CA LEU A 150 -23.51 -3.63 10.37
C LEU A 150 -23.30 -5.14 10.51
N LYS A 151 -24.42 -5.87 10.58
CA LYS A 151 -24.49 -7.33 10.63
C LYS A 151 -23.81 -7.93 9.40
N LYS A 152 -22.50 -8.16 9.55
CA LYS A 152 -21.63 -9.26 9.08
C LYS A 152 -22.08 -10.02 7.82
N LYS A 153 -22.05 -9.35 6.66
CA LYS A 153 -21.80 -10.05 5.38
C LYS A 153 -20.29 -10.19 5.22
N CYS A 154 -19.82 -11.38 4.84
CA CYS A 154 -18.40 -11.63 4.50
C CYS A 154 -17.92 -10.59 3.49
N ASN A 155 -16.89 -9.82 3.85
CA ASN A 155 -16.23 -8.91 2.93
C ASN A 155 -14.80 -9.39 2.66
N GLN A 156 -14.56 -9.88 1.44
CA GLN A 156 -13.24 -10.31 1.01
C GLN A 156 -12.21 -9.17 1.02
N GLU A 157 -12.64 -7.94 0.70
CA GLU A 157 -11.76 -6.76 0.71
C GLU A 157 -11.28 -6.43 2.13
N PHE A 158 -12.11 -6.74 3.14
CA PHE A 158 -11.74 -6.59 4.54
C PHE A 158 -10.63 -7.57 4.93
N CYS A 159 -10.76 -8.85 4.55
CA CYS A 159 -9.73 -9.86 4.79
C CYS A 159 -8.42 -9.53 4.08
N GLU A 160 -8.49 -9.07 2.83
CA GLU A 160 -7.31 -8.65 2.08
C GLU A 160 -6.61 -7.45 2.77
N LEU A 161 -7.37 -6.48 3.30
CA LEU A 161 -6.79 -5.38 4.06
C LEU A 161 -6.10 -5.87 5.34
N LYS A 162 -6.70 -6.82 6.08
CA LYS A 162 -6.07 -7.42 7.27
C LYS A 162 -4.76 -8.15 6.94
N GLU A 163 -4.73 -8.92 5.86
CA GLU A 163 -3.49 -9.56 5.38
C GLU A 163 -2.41 -8.52 5.07
N ASN A 164 -2.76 -7.44 4.37
CA ASN A 164 -1.82 -6.36 4.06
C ASN A 164 -1.29 -5.66 5.32
N ILE A 165 -2.13 -5.43 6.32
CA ILE A 165 -1.72 -4.84 7.62
C ILE A 165 -0.74 -5.76 8.34
N SER A 166 -1.03 -7.06 8.38
CA SER A 166 -0.15 -8.06 8.99
C SER A 166 1.22 -8.11 8.28
N SER A 167 1.22 -8.14 6.95
CA SER A 167 2.46 -8.09 6.14
C SER A 167 3.25 -6.80 6.39
N LEU A 168 2.59 -5.64 6.41
CA LEU A 168 3.23 -4.34 6.65
C LEU A 168 3.89 -4.30 8.02
N ARG A 169 3.15 -4.68 9.08
CA ARG A 169 3.67 -4.73 10.47
C ARG A 169 4.89 -5.64 10.56
N SER A 170 4.78 -6.85 10.00
CA SER A 170 5.88 -7.82 10.01
C SER A 170 7.12 -7.27 9.30
N CYS A 171 6.94 -6.56 8.18
CA CYS A 171 8.05 -5.96 7.43
C CYS A 171 8.69 -4.79 8.19
N TRP A 172 7.90 -3.94 8.85
CA TRP A 172 8.44 -2.89 9.73
C TRP A 172 9.23 -3.48 10.90
N ASN A 173 8.71 -4.52 11.57
CA ASN A 173 9.43 -5.19 12.66
C ASN A 173 10.76 -5.81 12.20
N LYS A 174 10.84 -6.30 10.97
CA LYS A 174 12.10 -6.78 10.37
C LYS A 174 13.06 -5.63 10.11
N PHE A 175 12.58 -4.59 9.45
CA PHE A 175 13.40 -3.44 9.08
C PHE A 175 13.91 -2.67 10.31
N GLU A 176 13.08 -2.56 11.35
CA GLU A 176 13.45 -2.00 12.65
C GLU A 176 14.68 -2.69 13.25
N LYS A 177 14.76 -4.02 13.18
CA LYS A 177 15.92 -4.79 13.66
C LYS A 177 17.20 -4.51 12.88
N ILE A 178 17.08 -4.09 11.60
CA ILE A 178 18.22 -3.75 10.76
C ILE A 178 18.72 -2.34 11.10
N ILE A 179 17.81 -1.38 11.24
CA ILE A 179 18.16 0.02 11.53
C ILE A 179 18.47 0.30 13.01
N SER A 180 18.24 -0.68 13.89
CA SER A 180 18.59 -0.61 15.32
C SER A 180 19.97 -1.18 15.65
N ARG A 181 20.65 -1.80 14.67
CA ARG A 181 22.04 -2.28 14.79
C ARG A 181 23.02 -1.15 14.52
#